data_AF-A0A915UIF8-F1
#
_entry.id   AF-A0A915UIF8-F1
#
_cell.length_a   1.000
_cell.length_b   1.000
_cell.length_c   1.000
_cell.angle_alpha   90.00
_cell.angle_beta   90.00
_cell.angle_gamma   90.00
#
_symmetry.space_group_name_H-M   'P 1'
#
loop_
_entity.id
_entity.type
_entity.pdbx_description
1 polymer ?
#
loop_
_entity_poly.entity_id
_entity_poly.type
_entity_poly.pdbx_seq_one_letter_code
_entity_poly.pdbx_strand_id
1 'polypeptide(L)'
;MALALENSYDHTLGMAITSVRTTYSLDEDTIGRIEQLARRWNVSKSEVLRRAVRMADEQSAASDRLAALKELQASMQMTPEKEAAWVAEIRAERDAHVMAWEKP
;
A
#
# COMPACT_ATOMS: atom_id res chain seq x y z
N MET A 1 20.01 -11.54 -41.00
CA MET A 1 20.13 -10.16 -40.51
C MET A 1 18.72 -9.68 -40.24
N ALA A 2 18.42 -9.47 -38.96
CA ALA A 2 17.10 -9.20 -38.43
C ALA A 2 16.56 -7.85 -38.89
N LEU A 3 15.24 -7.71 -38.97
CA LEU A 3 14.52 -6.65 -38.28
C LEU A 3 13.09 -7.14 -37.98
N ALA A 4 12.84 -7.24 -36.68
CA ALA A 4 11.67 -7.80 -36.05
C ALA A 4 10.59 -6.74 -35.87
N LEU A 5 9.35 -7.16 -36.09
CA LEU A 5 8.18 -6.95 -35.22
C LEU A 5 7.95 -5.52 -34.72
N GLU A 6 7.21 -4.80 -35.54
CA GLU A 6 5.94 -4.15 -35.20
C GLU A 6 5.54 -4.11 -33.70
N ASN A 7 5.80 -2.94 -33.11
CA ASN A 7 4.80 -2.06 -32.50
C ASN A 7 3.84 -2.64 -31.45
N SER A 8 4.17 -2.44 -30.17
CA SER A 8 3.30 -1.73 -29.21
C SER A 8 4.03 -1.61 -27.86
N TYR A 9 4.66 -0.45 -27.61
CA TYR A 9 5.08 -0.07 -26.27
C TYR A 9 4.28 1.15 -25.83
N ASP A 10 3.42 0.84 -24.87
CA ASP A 10 2.55 1.65 -24.02
C ASP A 10 3.01 3.09 -23.72
N HIS A 11 2.04 4.00 -23.76
CA HIS A 11 2.16 5.46 -23.76
C HIS A 11 2.30 6.10 -22.37
N THR A 12 3.22 5.63 -21.51
CA THR A 12 3.44 6.23 -20.17
C THR A 12 4.74 7.03 -20.01
N LEU A 13 5.32 7.52 -21.10
CA LEU A 13 6.39 8.53 -21.02
C LEU A 13 5.78 9.94 -21.03
N GLY A 14 5.94 10.70 -19.94
CA GLY A 14 5.91 12.16 -20.06
C GLY A 14 5.42 13.02 -18.90
N MET A 15 5.67 12.67 -17.63
CA MET A 15 5.91 13.71 -16.62
C MET A 15 7.41 13.65 -16.30
N ALA A 16 8.14 14.73 -16.56
CA ALA A 16 9.55 14.83 -16.21
C ALA A 16 9.68 14.82 -14.68
N ILE A 17 10.01 13.66 -14.10
CA ILE A 17 10.28 13.56 -12.67
C ILE A 17 11.70 14.09 -12.44
N THR A 18 11.82 15.20 -11.73
CA THR A 18 13.13 15.73 -11.30
C THR A 18 13.81 14.69 -10.42
N SER A 19 14.87 14.05 -10.93
CA SER A 19 15.64 13.06 -10.18
C SER A 19 16.95 13.65 -9.68
N VAL A 20 17.23 13.50 -8.38
CA VAL A 20 18.55 13.76 -7.81
C VAL A 20 19.35 12.45 -7.80
N ARG A 21 20.58 12.49 -8.32
CA ARG A 21 21.51 11.35 -8.21
C ARG A 21 22.17 11.38 -6.84
N THR A 22 22.21 10.25 -6.16
CA THR A 22 22.90 10.12 -4.88
C THR A 22 23.68 8.81 -4.82
N THR A 23 24.83 8.86 -4.15
CA THR A 23 25.72 7.72 -3.92
C THR A 23 25.63 7.33 -2.45
N TYR A 24 25.42 6.04 -2.17
CA TYR A 24 25.33 5.50 -0.82
C TYR A 24 26.14 4.21 -0.73
N SER A 25 26.60 3.88 0.48
CA SER A 25 27.15 2.57 0.80
C SER A 25 26.07 1.74 1.50
N LEU A 26 25.86 0.52 1.03
CA LEU A 26 24.92 -0.45 1.61
C LEU A 26 25.71 -1.71 1.98
N ASP A 27 25.26 -2.41 3.02
CA ASP A 27 25.82 -3.71 3.38
C ASP A 27 25.53 -4.76 2.29
N GLU A 28 26.31 -5.83 2.30
CA GLU A 28 26.27 -6.90 1.31
C GLU A 28 24.90 -7.60 1.26
N ASP A 29 24.30 -7.84 2.43
CA ASP A 29 22.98 -8.45 2.57
C ASP A 29 21.89 -7.60 1.91
N THR A 30 21.91 -6.29 2.15
CA THR A 30 20.96 -5.34 1.57
C THR A 30 21.09 -5.29 0.04
N ILE A 31 22.31 -5.23 -0.49
CA ILE A 31 22.52 -5.29 -1.95
C ILE A 31 22.02 -6.61 -2.52
N GLY A 32 22.32 -7.74 -1.88
CA GLY A 32 21.84 -9.05 -2.30
C GLY A 32 20.32 -9.14 -2.40
N ARG A 33 19.60 -8.56 -1.43
CA ARG A 33 18.12 -8.48 -1.44
C ARG A 33 17.61 -7.60 -2.59
N ILE A 34 18.22 -6.44 -2.80
CA ILE A 34 17.85 -5.52 -3.90
C ILE A 34 18.01 -6.22 -5.25
N GLU A 35 19.10 -6.96 -5.46
CA GLU A 35 19.33 -7.68 -6.71
C GLU A 35 18.29 -8.77 -6.97
N GLN A 36 17.95 -9.55 -5.94
CA GLN A 36 16.92 -10.58 -6.05
C GLN A 36 15.55 -9.99 -6.38
N LEU A 37 15.20 -8.86 -5.76
CA LEU A 37 13.95 -8.14 -6.06
C LEU A 37 13.97 -7.55 -7.46
N ALA A 38 15.08 -6.95 -7.90
CA ALA A 38 15.22 -6.41 -9.24
C ALA A 38 15.00 -7.49 -10.31
N ARG A 39 15.58 -8.68 -10.10
CA ARG A 39 15.38 -9.84 -10.98
C ARG A 39 13.93 -10.33 -10.95
N ARG A 40 13.33 -10.52 -9.77
CA ARG A 40 11.95 -11.02 -9.63
C ARG A 40 10.91 -10.07 -10.21
N TRP A 41 11.11 -8.77 -10.06
CA TRP A 41 10.18 -7.75 -10.54
C TRP A 41 10.48 -7.28 -11.96
N ASN A 42 11.60 -7.73 -12.54
CA ASN A 42 12.12 -7.28 -13.83
C ASN A 42 12.25 -5.75 -13.93
N VAL A 43 12.86 -5.14 -12.92
CA VAL A 43 13.09 -3.68 -12.85
C VAL A 43 14.52 -3.37 -12.41
N SER A 44 14.93 -2.11 -12.49
CA SER A 44 16.27 -1.68 -12.04
C SER A 44 16.40 -1.68 -10.51
N LYS A 45 17.64 -1.79 -10.00
CA LYS A 45 17.95 -1.69 -8.56
C LYS A 45 17.43 -0.39 -7.94
N SER A 46 17.55 0.73 -8.67
CA SER A 46 17.04 2.02 -8.22
C SER A 46 15.51 2.07 -8.15
N GLU A 47 14.80 1.33 -9.02
CA GLU A 47 13.33 1.21 -8.92
C GLU A 47 12.90 0.36 -7.73
N VAL A 48 13.63 -0.72 -7.43
CA VAL A 48 13.43 -1.49 -6.19
C VAL A 48 13.57 -0.57 -4.98
N LEU A 49 14.64 0.23 -4.93
CA LEU A 49 14.89 1.16 -3.83
C LEU A 49 13.76 2.19 -3.70
N ARG A 50 13.32 2.80 -4.81
CA ARG A 50 12.19 3.74 -4.80
C ARG A 50 10.91 3.11 -4.27
N ARG A 51 10.59 1.88 -4.71
CA ARG A 51 9.43 1.14 -4.21
C ARG A 51 9.56 0.82 -2.73
N ALA A 52 10.73 0.37 -2.28
CA ALA A 52 10.97 0.07 -0.87
C ALA A 52 10.76 1.30 0.02
N VAL A 53 11.26 2.47 -0.40
CA VAL A 53 11.04 3.74 0.33
C VAL A 53 9.57 4.13 0.35
N ARG A 54 8.86 4.06 -0.79
CA ARG A 54 7.41 4.34 -0.84
C ARG A 54 6.61 3.42 0.07
N MET A 55 6.90 2.12 0.04
CA MET A 55 6.21 1.15 0.90
C MET A 55 6.48 1.40 2.39
N ALA A 56 7.70 1.79 2.76
CA ALA A 56 8.03 2.13 4.14
C ALA A 56 7.28 3.39 4.61
N ASP A 57 7.19 4.41 3.75
CA ASP A 57 6.45 5.64 4.03
C ASP A 57 4.94 5.38 4.17
N GLU A 58 4.36 4.63 3.23
CA GLU A 58 2.95 4.22 3.27
C GLU A 58 2.62 3.41 4.54
N GLN A 59 3.52 2.52 4.96
CA GLN A 59 3.35 1.73 6.18
C GLN A 59 3.40 2.62 7.44
N SER A 60 4.28 3.63 7.46
CA SER A 60 4.34 4.62 8.54
C SER A 60 3.07 5.46 8.59
N ALA A 61 2.64 6.01 7.45
CA ALA A 61 1.43 6.82 7.35
C ALA A 61 0.16 6.02 7.71
N ALA A 62 0.12 4.71 7.43
CA ALA A 62 -0.97 3.85 7.88
C ALA A 62 -1.00 3.71 9.41
N SER A 63 0.16 3.58 10.05
CA SER A 63 0.27 3.56 11.51
C SER A 63 -0.20 4.87 12.14
N ASP A 64 0.20 6.00 11.57
CA ASP A 64 -0.18 7.34 12.07
C ASP A 64 -1.69 7.60 11.94
N ARG A 65 -2.31 7.16 10.83
CA ARG A 65 -3.77 7.25 10.66
C ARG A 65 -4.53 6.43 11.70
N LEU A 66 -4.03 5.23 12.02
CA LEU A 66 -4.64 4.40 13.08
C LEU A 66 -4.47 5.04 14.47
N ALA A 67 -3.33 5.68 14.73
CA ALA A 67 -3.11 6.44 15.96
C ALA A 67 -4.09 7.63 16.05
N ALA A 68 -4.22 8.43 15.00
CA ALA A 68 -5.14 9.57 14.94
C ALA A 68 -6.62 9.15 15.11
N LEU A 69 -7.02 8.01 14.54
CA LEU A 69 -8.35 7.45 14.75
C LEU A 69 -8.61 7.11 16.23
N LYS A 70 -7.63 6.48 16.90
CA LYS A 70 -7.74 6.15 18.33
C LYS A 70 -7.84 7.40 19.19
N GLU A 71 -7.07 8.43 18.88
CA GLU A 71 -7.15 9.73 19.56
C GLU A 71 -8.52 10.37 19.40
N LEU A 72 -9.08 10.36 18.18
CA LEU A 72 -10.43 10.84 17.93
C LEU A 72 -11.47 10.07 18.76
N GLN A 73 -11.43 8.74 18.75
CA GLN A 73 -12.34 7.91 19.54
C GLN A 73 -12.23 8.20 21.05
N ALA A 74 -11.02 8.40 21.56
CA ALA A 74 -10.80 8.79 22.96
C ALA A 74 -11.39 10.17 23.28
N SER A 75 -11.20 11.16 22.40
CA SER A 75 -11.79 12.51 22.56
C SER A 75 -13.31 12.50 22.59
N MET A 76 -13.94 11.57 21.86
CA MET A 76 -15.39 11.38 21.83
C MET A 76 -15.91 10.53 23.00
N GLN A 77 -15.04 10.14 23.94
CA GLN A 77 -15.36 9.28 25.07
C GLN A 77 -16.03 7.98 24.62
N MET A 78 -15.53 7.42 23.51
CA MET A 78 -15.94 6.10 23.05
C MET A 78 -15.40 5.08 24.05
N THR A 79 -16.26 4.59 24.93
CA THR A 79 -15.89 3.52 25.86
C THR A 79 -15.98 2.17 25.16
N PRO A 80 -15.24 1.15 25.62
CA PRO A 80 -15.32 -0.21 25.06
C PRO A 80 -16.75 -0.76 25.02
N GLU A 81 -17.60 -0.38 25.99
CA GLU A 81 -19.00 -0.79 26.05
C GLU A 81 -19.83 -0.15 24.92
N LYS A 82 -19.60 1.15 24.64
CA LYS A 82 -20.26 1.86 23.53
C LYS A 82 -19.82 1.32 22.18
N GLU A 83 -18.53 1.02 22.03
CA GLU A 83 -18.00 0.40 20.82
C GLU A 83 -18.62 -0.99 20.60
N ALA A 84 -18.67 -1.83 21.64
CA ALA A 84 -19.27 -3.15 21.57
C ALA A 84 -20.77 -3.10 21.23
N ALA A 85 -21.50 -2.15 21.82
CA ALA A 85 -22.92 -1.92 21.51
C ALA A 85 -23.11 -1.50 20.05
N TRP A 86 -22.30 -0.57 19.55
CA TRP A 86 -22.36 -0.13 18.16
C TRP A 86 -22.00 -1.26 17.18
N VAL A 87 -20.97 -2.06 17.47
CA VAL A 87 -20.60 -3.23 16.64
C VAL A 87 -21.73 -4.26 16.61
N ALA A 88 -22.41 -4.49 17.74
CA ALA A 88 -23.54 -5.40 17.81
C ALA A 88 -24.73 -4.90 16.97
N GLU A 89 -25.02 -3.60 17.01
CA GLU A 89 -26.07 -2.96 16.21
C GLU A 89 -25.80 -3.09 14.71
N ILE A 90 -24.59 -2.76 14.25
CA ILE A 90 -24.21 -2.88 12.83
C ILE A 90 -24.25 -4.33 12.35
N ARG A 91 -23.89 -5.30 13.19
CA ARG A 91 -23.99 -6.73 12.85
C ARG A 91 -25.44 -7.16 12.71
N ALA A 92 -26.29 -6.77 13.66
CA ALA A 92 -27.72 -7.07 13.59
C ALA A 92 -28.37 -6.44 12.34
N GLU A 93 -27.99 -5.22 11.96
CA GLU A 93 -28.45 -4.57 10.73
C GLU A 93 -28.01 -5.33 9.47
N ARG A 94 -26.74 -5.77 9.40
CA ARG A 94 -26.21 -6.55 8.27
C ARG A 94 -26.89 -7.91 8.15
N ASP A 95 -27.08 -8.60 9.27
CA ASP A 95 -27.75 -9.90 9.29
C ASP A 95 -29.22 -9.74 8.87
N ALA A 96 -29.92 -8.72 9.37
CA ALA A 96 -31.29 -8.41 8.95
C ALA A 96 -31.36 -8.05 7.45
N HIS A 97 -30.37 -7.34 6.91
CA HIS A 97 -30.29 -7.03 5.49
C HIS A 97 -30.06 -8.29 4.64
N VAL A 98 -29.11 -9.15 5.01
CA VAL A 98 -28.84 -10.43 4.32
C VAL A 98 -30.09 -11.32 4.33
N MET A 99 -30.77 -11.42 5.48
CA MET A 99 -32.00 -12.21 5.61
C MET A 99 -33.19 -11.60 4.85
N ALA A 100 -33.17 -10.30 4.55
CA ALA A 100 -34.19 -9.65 3.72
C ALA A 100 -34.07 -9.98 2.22
N TRP A 101 -32.88 -10.38 1.75
CA TRP A 101 -32.64 -10.83 0.36
C TRP A 101 -32.86 -12.33 0.16
N GLU A 102 -33.13 -13.08 1.22
CA GLU A 102 -33.33 -14.54 1.19
C GLU A 102 -34.81 -14.96 1.33
N LYS A 103 -35.74 -14.00 1.18
CA LYS A 103 -37.19 -14.26 1.16
C LYS A 103 -37.65 -14.52 -0.29
N PRO A 104 -38.33 -15.65 -0.58
CA PRO A 104 -38.83 -15.96 -1.94
C PRO A 104 -39.95 -15.03 -2.40
#